data_AF-A0A4Z1KZJ8-F1
#
_entry.id   AF-A0A4Z1KZJ8-F1
#
_cell.length_a   1.000
_cell.length_b   1.000
_cell.length_c   1.000
_cell.angle_alpha   90.00
_cell.angle_beta   90.00
_cell.angle_gamma   90.00
#
_symmetry.space_group_name_H-M   'P 1'
#
loop_
_entity.id
_entity.type
_entity.pdbx_description
1 polymer ?
#
loop_
_entity_poly.entity_id
_entity_poly.type
_entity_poly.pdbx_seq_one_letter_code
_entity_poly.pdbx_strand_id
1 'polypeptide(L)'
;MSTGLASWSFGSRMRRMVIVGVFISLVLVYGFAYRLNYDEVQPKLQPLDAGPITILQIETIEHTVTHTSTSISVSTKTKYASPTSTLDPTKLAFMVETRPLPHLPLQLTHMTSVIPQEWTFEFMGSNTSINYLLDFHHLRDLVASNKLTLVPLPPHWDVSSRESISQMFTDPKLYKSLSPEEHLLVFQPDSIFCTKAPTTLNNFIQYDYIGAPWSTYSTYGGNGGLSLRRVSSILRLLEKERRKSGDGAFED
;
A
#
# COMPACT_ATOMS: atom_id res chain seq x y z
N MET A 1 -19.57 43.16 -56.71
CA MET A 1 -18.53 42.12 -56.59
C MET A 1 -18.50 41.67 -55.14
N SER A 2 -19.09 40.52 -54.84
CA SER A 2 -19.13 39.94 -53.49
C SER A 2 -18.22 38.70 -53.49
N THR A 3 -17.15 38.73 -52.70
CA THR A 3 -16.19 37.64 -52.53
C THR A 3 -16.78 36.59 -51.58
N GLY A 4 -17.26 35.48 -52.12
CA GLY A 4 -17.74 34.34 -51.35
C GLY A 4 -16.59 33.52 -50.76
N LEU A 5 -16.49 33.51 -49.43
CA LEU A 5 -15.69 32.56 -48.67
C LEU A 5 -16.29 31.16 -48.81
N ALA A 6 -15.52 30.21 -49.34
CA ALA A 6 -15.92 28.82 -49.47
C ALA A 6 -15.96 28.14 -48.08
N SER A 7 -17.19 27.89 -47.59
CA SER A 7 -17.45 27.07 -46.40
C SER A 7 -17.24 25.59 -46.75
N TRP A 8 -16.19 24.97 -46.21
CA TRP A 8 -15.98 23.52 -46.32
C TRP A 8 -16.88 22.77 -45.33
N SER A 9 -17.98 22.22 -45.85
CA SER A 9 -18.85 21.29 -45.13
C SER A 9 -18.24 19.89 -45.13
N PHE A 10 -17.53 19.53 -44.06
CA PHE A 10 -17.05 18.16 -43.86
C PHE A 10 -18.16 17.29 -43.26
N GLY A 11 -18.53 16.21 -43.96
CA GLY A 11 -19.54 15.25 -43.50
C GLY A 11 -19.21 14.66 -42.12
N SER A 12 -20.25 14.39 -41.32
CA SER A 12 -20.14 13.93 -39.91
C SER A 12 -19.25 12.69 -39.72
N ARG A 13 -19.20 11.81 -40.72
CA ARG A 13 -18.35 10.61 -40.74
C ARG A 13 -16.86 10.96 -40.85
N MET A 14 -16.51 11.96 -41.66
CA MET A 14 -15.12 12.43 -41.80
C MET A 14 -14.65 13.11 -40.51
N ARG A 15 -15.52 13.90 -39.87
CA ARG A 15 -15.22 14.56 -38.59
C ARG A 15 -14.92 13.55 -37.48
N ARG A 16 -15.64 12.43 -37.42
CA ARG A 16 -15.35 11.33 -36.48
C ARG A 16 -14.00 10.66 -36.76
N MET A 17 -13.66 10.41 -38.03
CA MET A 17 -12.38 9.81 -38.40
C MET A 17 -11.19 10.73 -38.09
N VAL A 18 -11.34 12.04 -38.29
CA VAL A 18 -10.33 13.03 -37.90
C VAL A 18 -10.12 13.05 -36.39
N ILE A 19 -11.19 13.03 -35.59
CA ILE A 19 -11.08 13.01 -34.12
C ILE A 19 -10.38 11.74 -33.63
N VAL A 20 -10.72 10.57 -34.19
CA VAL A 20 -10.07 9.30 -33.86
C VAL A 20 -8.59 9.34 -34.26
N GLY A 21 -8.26 9.88 -35.44
CA GLY A 21 -6.87 10.03 -35.89
C GLY A 21 -6.04 10.94 -34.97
N VAL A 22 -6.61 12.06 -34.53
CA VAL A 22 -5.96 12.97 -33.57
C VAL A 22 -5.75 12.28 -32.22
N PHE A 23 -6.73 11.53 -31.71
CA PHE A 23 -6.60 10.78 -30.47
C PHE A 23 -5.50 9.72 -30.54
N ILE A 24 -5.45 8.93 -31.62
CA ILE A 24 -4.41 7.91 -31.81
C ILE A 24 -3.02 8.58 -31.91
N SER A 25 -2.92 9.71 -32.61
CA SER A 25 -1.66 10.46 -32.71
C SER A 25 -1.20 10.97 -31.34
N LEU A 26 -2.10 11.52 -30.52
CA LEU A 26 -1.78 11.97 -29.17
C LEU A 26 -1.32 10.82 -28.26
N VAL A 27 -1.97 9.65 -28.33
CA VAL A 27 -1.58 8.46 -27.57
C VAL A 27 -0.18 7.98 -27.98
N LEU A 28 0.13 7.97 -29.29
CA LEU A 28 1.44 7.56 -29.79
C LEU A 28 2.53 8.56 -29.39
N VAL A 29 2.27 9.87 -29.52
CA VAL A 29 3.23 10.91 -29.13
C VAL A 29 3.48 10.87 -27.62
N TYR A 30 2.44 10.74 -26.80
CA TYR A 30 2.57 10.65 -25.36
C TYR A 30 3.26 9.35 -24.93
N GLY A 31 2.92 8.21 -25.53
CA GLY A 31 3.56 6.93 -25.25
C GLY A 31 5.05 6.91 -25.63
N PHE A 32 5.41 7.56 -26.74
CA PHE A 32 6.81 7.68 -27.16
C PHE A 32 7.60 8.64 -26.26
N ALA A 33 7.02 9.80 -25.91
CA ALA A 33 7.62 10.73 -24.96
C ALA A 33 7.81 10.10 -23.58
N TYR A 34 6.82 9.32 -23.11
CA TYR A 34 6.91 8.57 -21.86
C TYR A 34 8.05 7.54 -21.90
N ARG A 35 8.20 6.80 -23.00
CA ARG A 35 9.31 5.85 -23.18
C ARG A 35 10.69 6.52 -23.19
N LEU A 36 10.83 7.65 -23.89
CA LEU A 36 12.10 8.38 -23.94
C LEU A 36 12.49 8.92 -22.54
N ASN A 37 11.54 9.45 -21.78
CA ASN A 37 11.80 9.88 -20.40
C ASN A 37 12.08 8.71 -19.46
N TYR A 38 11.49 7.54 -19.68
CA TYR A 38 11.73 6.37 -18.86
C TYR A 38 13.16 5.82 -19.03
N ASP A 39 13.68 5.84 -20.27
CA ASP A 39 15.04 5.36 -20.55
C ASP A 39 16.14 6.32 -20.02
N GLU A 40 15.84 7.62 -19.84
CA GLU A 40 16.79 8.60 -19.26
C GLU A 40 16.94 8.50 -17.73
N VAL A 41 15.94 7.97 -17.01
CA VAL A 41 15.88 7.99 -15.54
C VAL A 41 16.61 6.81 -14.89
N GLN A 42 17.15 5.86 -15.65
CA GLN A 42 18.04 4.84 -15.09
C GLN A 42 19.36 5.48 -14.64
N PRO A 43 19.64 5.61 -13.33
CA PRO A 43 20.94 6.09 -12.90
C PRO A 43 21.96 5.01 -13.25
N LYS A 44 22.95 5.34 -14.08
CA LYS A 44 24.13 4.49 -14.27
C LYS A 44 24.83 4.35 -12.92
N LEU A 45 24.58 3.24 -12.24
CA LEU A 45 25.22 2.90 -10.98
C LEU A 45 26.72 2.67 -11.24
N GLN A 46 27.57 3.56 -10.72
CA GLN A 46 29.00 3.30 -10.64
C GLN A 46 29.24 2.27 -9.52
N PRO A 47 30.06 1.23 -9.74
CA PRO A 47 30.37 0.27 -8.68
C PRO A 47 31.14 1.00 -7.56
N LEU A 48 30.65 0.90 -6.33
CA LEU A 48 31.36 1.40 -5.16
C LEU A 48 32.38 0.34 -4.71
N ASP A 49 33.66 0.72 -4.65
CA ASP A 49 34.75 -0.15 -4.21
C ASP A 49 34.51 -0.63 -2.76
N ALA A 50 34.51 -1.94 -2.57
CA ALA A 50 34.33 -2.59 -1.28
C ALA A 50 35.62 -2.52 -0.44
N GLY A 51 35.75 -1.48 0.38
CA GLY A 51 36.70 -1.43 1.49
C GLY A 51 36.05 -1.83 2.83
N PRO A 52 36.79 -2.43 3.78
CA PRO A 52 36.23 -2.82 5.07
C PRO A 52 35.90 -1.59 5.93
N ILE A 53 34.63 -1.46 6.32
CA ILE A 53 34.14 -0.41 7.22
C ILE A 53 34.66 -0.70 8.63
N THR A 54 35.53 0.18 9.14
CA THR A 54 35.97 0.15 10.55
C THR A 54 34.93 0.92 11.38
N ILE A 55 34.23 0.24 12.29
CA ILE A 55 33.29 0.88 13.22
C ILE A 55 34.11 1.65 14.26
N LEU A 56 34.05 2.99 14.21
CA LEU A 56 34.57 3.84 15.27
C LEU A 56 33.57 3.85 16.43
N GLN A 57 34.01 3.35 17.58
CA GLN A 57 33.30 3.40 18.86
C GLN A 57 33.11 4.86 19.28
N ILE A 58 31.86 5.31 19.39
CA ILE A 58 31.52 6.66 19.85
C ILE A 58 31.56 6.66 21.38
N GLU A 59 32.59 7.30 21.94
CA GLU A 59 32.66 7.60 23.38
C GLU A 59 31.71 8.76 23.70
N THR A 60 30.78 8.54 24.63
CA THR A 60 29.81 9.56 25.06
C THR A 60 30.48 10.46 26.09
N ILE A 61 30.74 11.72 25.74
CA ILE A 61 31.26 12.72 26.69
C ILE A 61 30.06 13.36 27.40
N GLU A 62 29.88 13.04 28.68
CA GLU A 62 28.95 13.76 29.56
C GLU A 62 29.56 15.11 29.97
N HIS A 63 28.93 16.21 29.57
CA HIS A 63 29.24 17.54 30.09
C HIS A 63 28.39 17.83 31.33
N THR A 64 29.01 17.78 32.51
CA THR A 64 28.43 18.24 33.76
C THR A 64 28.45 19.78 33.81
N VAL A 65 27.27 20.42 33.79
CA VAL A 65 27.12 21.85 34.07
C VAL A 65 26.63 22.00 35.51
N THR A 66 27.49 22.52 36.39
CA THR A 66 27.15 22.85 37.77
C THR A 66 26.62 24.28 37.85
N HIS A 67 25.32 24.45 38.14
CA HIS A 67 24.78 25.71 38.64
C HIS A 67 24.15 25.50 40.01
N THR A 68 24.71 26.19 41.00
CA THR A 68 24.33 26.16 42.40
C THR A 68 23.19 27.16 42.70
N SER A 69 22.32 26.75 43.62
CA SER A 69 21.45 27.58 44.49
C SER A 69 20.05 27.97 43.98
N THR A 70 19.01 27.25 44.42
CA THR A 70 18.19 27.57 45.61
C THR A 70 16.80 26.91 45.51
N SER A 71 16.33 26.38 46.64
CA SER A 71 15.12 25.62 46.94
C SER A 71 13.79 26.09 46.33
N ILE A 72 12.93 25.15 45.92
CA ILE A 72 11.62 24.81 46.54
C ILE A 72 11.21 23.42 46.02
N SER A 73 10.91 22.51 46.94
CA SER A 73 10.47 21.14 46.66
C SER A 73 8.96 21.10 46.42
N VAL A 74 8.54 20.76 45.20
CA VAL A 74 7.18 20.28 44.90
C VAL A 74 7.32 18.85 44.37
N SER A 75 7.05 17.86 45.21
CA SER A 75 6.96 16.47 44.79
C SER A 75 5.57 16.20 44.22
N THR A 76 5.42 16.40 42.92
CA THR A 76 4.35 15.75 42.17
C THR A 76 4.87 14.39 41.75
N LYS A 77 4.38 13.32 42.40
CA LYS A 77 4.45 11.96 41.85
C LYS A 77 3.58 11.91 40.59
N THR A 78 4.09 12.41 39.47
CA THR A 78 3.58 12.01 38.17
C THR A 78 4.07 10.59 37.94
N LYS A 79 3.21 9.63 38.30
CA LYS A 79 3.28 8.28 37.76
C LYS A 79 3.13 8.45 36.25
N TYR A 80 4.24 8.58 35.52
CA TYR A 80 4.23 8.49 34.07
C TYR A 80 3.72 7.09 33.76
N ALA A 81 2.43 7.00 33.47
CA ALA A 81 1.91 5.86 32.75
C ALA A 81 2.74 5.80 31.47
N SER A 82 3.53 4.74 31.35
CA SER A 82 4.07 4.34 30.05
C SER A 82 2.88 4.36 29.09
N PRO A 83 2.95 5.01 27.91
CA PRO A 83 1.83 5.00 26.98
C PRO A 83 1.61 3.55 26.58
N THR A 84 0.59 2.91 27.16
CA THR A 84 0.07 1.65 26.66
C THR A 84 -0.20 1.88 25.18
N SER A 85 0.53 1.17 24.31
CA SER A 85 0.34 1.25 22.87
C SER A 85 -1.15 1.17 22.57
N THR A 86 -1.69 2.15 21.84
CA THR A 86 -3.09 2.13 21.39
C THR A 86 -3.31 1.13 20.26
N LEU A 87 -2.25 0.46 19.79
CA LEU A 87 -2.29 -0.52 18.72
C LEU A 87 -2.84 -1.86 19.23
N ASP A 88 -3.77 -2.42 18.47
CA ASP A 88 -4.35 -3.73 18.69
C ASP A 88 -3.62 -4.76 17.80
N PRO A 89 -2.87 -5.71 18.39
CA PRO A 89 -2.12 -6.69 17.61
C PRO A 89 -3.02 -7.67 16.85
N THR A 90 -4.34 -7.66 17.08
CA THR A 90 -5.29 -8.52 16.36
C THR A 90 -5.82 -7.86 15.09
N LYS A 91 -5.46 -6.61 14.79
CA LYS A 91 -6.02 -5.81 13.69
C LYS A 91 -4.92 -5.28 12.75
N LEU A 92 -4.94 -5.75 11.51
CA LEU A 92 -3.93 -5.43 10.51
C LEU A 92 -4.54 -5.00 9.17
N ALA A 93 -4.05 -3.89 8.63
CA ALA A 93 -4.27 -3.47 7.26
C ALA A 93 -3.05 -3.89 6.41
N PHE A 94 -3.27 -4.77 5.43
CA PHE A 94 -2.24 -5.43 4.66
C PHE A 94 -2.30 -5.02 3.18
N MET A 95 -1.13 -4.68 2.64
CA MET A 95 -0.93 -4.42 1.21
C MET A 95 0.30 -5.18 0.72
N VAL A 96 0.19 -5.76 -0.48
CA VAL A 96 1.32 -6.32 -1.21
C VAL A 96 1.51 -5.58 -2.52
N GLU A 97 2.70 -5.05 -2.78
CA GLU A 97 3.03 -4.37 -4.05
C GLU A 97 4.56 -4.29 -4.25
N THR A 98 5.03 -4.83 -5.39
CA THR A 98 6.46 -4.91 -5.71
C THR A 98 6.96 -3.73 -6.53
N ARG A 99 6.06 -2.93 -7.12
CA ARG A 99 6.39 -1.78 -7.95
C ARG A 99 6.46 -0.49 -7.11
N PRO A 100 7.41 0.43 -7.40
CA PRO A 100 7.44 1.76 -6.78
C PRO A 100 6.38 2.67 -7.43
N LEU A 101 5.10 2.42 -7.15
CA LEU A 101 4.02 3.18 -7.78
C LEU A 101 3.95 4.61 -7.20
N PRO A 102 3.89 5.67 -8.05
CA PRO A 102 3.98 7.05 -7.59
C PRO A 102 2.95 7.48 -6.53
N HIS A 103 1.76 6.88 -6.54
CA HIS A 103 0.65 7.26 -5.65
C HIS A 103 0.65 6.56 -4.29
N LEU A 104 1.47 5.51 -4.09
CA LEU A 104 1.45 4.71 -2.85
C LEU A 104 1.72 5.54 -1.58
N PRO A 105 2.67 6.50 -1.55
CA PRO A 105 2.90 7.28 -0.34
C PRO A 105 1.66 8.06 0.10
N LEU A 106 0.96 8.66 -0.87
CA LEU A 106 -0.29 9.38 -0.61
C LEU A 106 -1.40 8.42 -0.18
N GLN A 107 -1.50 7.25 -0.82
CA GLN A 107 -2.50 6.26 -0.48
C GLN A 107 -2.30 5.70 0.93
N LEU A 108 -1.08 5.31 1.31
CA LEU A 108 -0.76 4.82 2.65
C LEU A 108 -1.01 5.90 3.70
N THR A 109 -0.63 7.15 3.43
CA THR A 109 -0.93 8.29 4.32
C THR A 109 -2.43 8.48 4.50
N HIS A 110 -3.19 8.43 3.40
CA HIS A 110 -4.64 8.55 3.44
C HIS A 110 -5.27 7.42 4.26
N MET A 111 -4.92 6.17 3.96
CA MET A 111 -5.47 5.00 4.63
C MET A 111 -5.13 5.00 6.13
N THR A 112 -3.89 5.32 6.51
CA THR A 112 -3.46 5.41 7.91
C THR A 112 -4.15 6.54 8.69
N SER A 113 -4.61 7.58 8.01
CA SER A 113 -5.39 8.68 8.62
C SER A 113 -6.88 8.37 8.80
N VAL A 114 -7.44 7.48 7.99
CA VAL A 114 -8.89 7.18 7.97
C VAL A 114 -9.22 5.90 8.75
N ILE A 115 -8.34 4.90 8.69
CA ILE A 115 -8.53 3.63 9.42
C ILE A 115 -8.35 3.88 10.93
N PRO A 116 -9.18 3.24 11.79
CA PRO A 116 -9.11 3.45 13.24
C PRO A 116 -7.70 3.28 13.82
N GLN A 117 -7.38 4.11 14.83
CA GLN A 117 -6.01 4.30 15.30
C GLN A 117 -5.36 3.04 15.86
N GLU A 118 -6.13 2.06 16.30
CA GLU A 118 -5.62 0.80 16.83
C GLU A 118 -5.12 -0.17 15.75
N TRP A 119 -5.49 0.00 14.47
CA TRP A 119 -5.05 -0.90 13.41
C TRP A 119 -3.57 -0.67 13.07
N THR A 120 -2.81 -1.73 12.89
CA THR A 120 -1.47 -1.63 12.31
C THR A 120 -1.53 -1.77 10.79
N PHE A 121 -0.45 -1.41 10.12
CA PHE A 121 -0.29 -1.58 8.67
C PHE A 121 0.92 -2.44 8.38
N GLU A 122 0.81 -3.33 7.41
CA GLU A 122 1.95 -4.06 6.85
C GLU A 122 1.95 -3.89 5.33
N PHE A 123 3.11 -3.48 4.81
CA PHE A 123 3.39 -3.43 3.38
C PHE A 123 4.43 -4.49 3.04
N MET A 124 4.02 -5.47 2.25
CA MET A 124 4.88 -6.51 1.72
C MET A 124 5.32 -6.16 0.30
N GLY A 125 6.63 -6.01 0.06
CA GLY A 125 7.11 -5.46 -1.21
C GLY A 125 8.48 -5.94 -1.66
N SER A 126 8.93 -5.44 -2.81
CA SER A 126 10.32 -5.62 -3.25
C SER A 126 11.23 -4.62 -2.52
N ASN A 127 12.54 -4.86 -2.52
CA ASN A 127 13.49 -3.86 -2.00
C ASN A 127 13.32 -2.50 -2.71
N THR A 128 12.99 -2.50 -4.00
CA THR A 128 12.74 -1.28 -4.79
C THR A 128 11.50 -0.54 -4.29
N SER A 129 10.37 -1.23 -4.08
CA SER A 129 9.15 -0.57 -3.59
C SER A 129 9.30 -0.11 -2.14
N ILE A 130 9.96 -0.89 -1.28
CA ILE A 130 10.23 -0.51 0.11
C ILE A 130 11.14 0.71 0.21
N ASN A 131 12.27 0.72 -0.52
CA ASN A 131 13.19 1.87 -0.51
C ASN A 131 12.50 3.13 -1.02
N TYR A 132 11.70 3.00 -2.07
CA TYR A 132 10.88 4.12 -2.58
C TYR A 132 9.95 4.69 -1.51
N LEU A 133 9.29 3.86 -0.69
CA LEU A 133 8.44 4.34 0.41
C LEU A 133 9.27 5.00 1.53
N LEU A 134 10.48 4.51 1.80
CA LEU A 134 11.35 5.05 2.85
C LEU A 134 11.92 6.44 2.52
N ASP A 135 11.91 6.87 1.26
CA ASP A 135 12.28 8.23 0.87
C ASP A 135 11.35 9.30 1.47
N PHE A 136 10.15 8.91 1.90
CA PHE A 136 9.15 9.81 2.47
C PHE A 136 9.20 9.84 4.01
N HIS A 137 9.48 11.02 4.57
CA HIS A 137 9.64 11.20 6.03
C HIS A 137 8.42 10.73 6.83
N HIS A 138 7.21 11.09 6.41
CA HIS A 138 5.97 10.71 7.11
C HIS A 138 5.77 9.19 7.17
N LEU A 139 6.22 8.43 6.16
CA LEU A 139 6.17 6.97 6.22
C LEU A 139 7.24 6.41 7.16
N ARG A 140 8.43 7.01 7.20
CA ARG A 140 9.45 6.66 8.20
C ARG A 140 8.97 6.90 9.63
N ASP A 141 8.18 7.95 9.87
CA ASP A 141 7.57 8.21 11.18
C ASP A 141 6.54 7.12 11.56
N LEU A 142 5.76 6.64 10.59
CA LEU A 142 4.84 5.51 10.79
C LEU A 142 5.59 4.21 11.09
N VAL A 143 6.75 3.99 10.45
CA VAL A 143 7.63 2.86 10.75
C VAL A 143 8.22 2.98 12.16
N ALA A 144 8.77 4.15 12.51
CA ALA A 144 9.35 4.40 13.83
C ALA A 144 8.33 4.27 14.98
N SER A 145 7.05 4.49 14.71
CA SER A 145 5.95 4.33 15.68
C SER A 145 5.33 2.93 15.71
N ASN A 146 5.86 1.97 14.92
CA ASN A 146 5.27 0.64 14.71
C ASN A 146 3.84 0.65 14.15
N LYS A 147 3.40 1.78 13.57
CA LYS A 147 2.11 1.90 12.90
C LYS A 147 2.15 1.26 11.51
N LEU A 148 3.31 1.27 10.86
CA LEU A 148 3.57 0.67 9.55
C LEU A 148 4.79 -0.26 9.63
N THR A 149 4.63 -1.50 9.21
CA THR A 149 5.73 -2.46 9.02
C THR A 149 5.99 -2.62 7.53
N LEU A 150 7.26 -2.56 7.13
CA LEU A 150 7.70 -2.84 5.75
C LEU A 150 8.44 -4.16 5.74
N VAL A 151 7.93 -5.16 5.01
CA VAL A 151 8.52 -6.50 4.94
C VAL A 151 8.84 -6.89 3.50
N PRO A 152 9.98 -7.55 3.23
CA PRO A 152 10.27 -8.07 1.91
C PRO A 152 9.31 -9.20 1.55
N LEU A 153 8.83 -9.22 0.30
CA LEU A 153 8.05 -10.32 -0.26
C LEU A 153 8.90 -11.60 -0.26
N PRO A 154 8.47 -12.68 0.42
CA PRO A 154 9.18 -13.95 0.38
C PRO A 154 9.30 -14.52 -1.05
N PRO A 155 10.44 -15.13 -1.41
CA PRO A 155 10.72 -15.56 -2.79
C PRO A 155 9.84 -16.71 -3.29
N HIS A 156 9.04 -17.34 -2.42
CA HIS A 156 8.13 -18.40 -2.79
C HIS A 156 6.75 -17.90 -3.24
N TRP A 157 6.46 -16.60 -3.07
CA TRP A 157 5.27 -15.95 -3.61
C TRP A 157 5.62 -15.06 -4.78
N ASP A 158 4.76 -15.08 -5.79
CA ASP A 158 4.80 -14.18 -6.93
C ASP A 158 3.54 -13.31 -6.94
N VAL A 159 3.70 -12.03 -7.23
CA VAL A 159 2.60 -11.05 -7.32
C VAL A 159 2.61 -10.28 -8.64
N SER A 160 3.27 -10.85 -9.66
CA SER A 160 3.37 -10.26 -11.00
C SER A 160 2.07 -10.35 -11.81
N SER A 161 1.12 -11.18 -11.39
CA SER A 161 -0.13 -11.42 -12.10
C SER A 161 -1.31 -11.57 -11.14
N ARG A 162 -2.52 -11.40 -11.67
CA ARG A 162 -3.75 -11.64 -10.92
C ARG A 162 -3.82 -13.05 -10.34
N GLU A 163 -3.47 -14.07 -11.13
CA GLU A 163 -3.50 -15.46 -10.65
C GLU A 163 -2.45 -15.69 -9.56
N SER A 164 -1.25 -15.15 -9.69
CA SER A 164 -0.20 -15.35 -8.68
C SER A 164 -0.56 -14.66 -7.35
N ILE A 165 -1.23 -13.50 -7.40
CA ILE A 165 -1.82 -12.83 -6.24
C ILE A 165 -2.89 -13.72 -5.58
N SER A 166 -3.82 -14.28 -6.36
CA SER A 166 -4.85 -15.17 -5.81
C SER A 166 -4.29 -16.48 -5.28
N GLN A 167 -3.19 -17.00 -5.85
CA GLN A 167 -2.44 -18.13 -5.27
C GLN A 167 -1.87 -17.77 -3.90
N MET A 168 -1.30 -16.57 -3.75
CA MET A 168 -0.78 -16.10 -2.46
C MET A 168 -1.90 -15.95 -1.43
N PHE A 169 -3.01 -15.31 -1.78
CA PHE A 169 -4.14 -15.11 -0.86
C PHE A 169 -4.93 -16.38 -0.52
N THR A 170 -4.71 -17.47 -1.25
CA THR A 170 -5.25 -18.80 -0.94
C THR A 170 -4.20 -19.78 -0.40
N ASP A 171 -3.00 -19.29 -0.08
CA ASP A 171 -1.99 -20.06 0.64
C ASP A 171 -2.17 -19.88 2.17
N PRO A 172 -2.46 -20.94 2.94
CA PRO A 172 -2.56 -20.84 4.40
C PRO A 172 -1.26 -20.35 5.06
N LYS A 173 -0.10 -20.43 4.39
CA LYS A 173 1.16 -19.88 4.91
C LYS A 173 1.12 -18.37 5.08
N LEU A 174 0.40 -17.64 4.22
CA LEU A 174 0.25 -16.19 4.34
C LEU A 174 -0.37 -15.84 5.69
N TYR A 175 -1.56 -16.37 5.94
CA TYR A 175 -2.30 -16.12 7.17
C TYR A 175 -1.59 -16.63 8.44
N LYS A 176 -0.81 -17.72 8.34
CA LYS A 176 0.02 -18.20 9.47
C LYS A 176 1.21 -17.29 9.75
N SER A 177 1.72 -16.57 8.75
CA SER A 177 2.81 -15.60 8.93
C SER A 177 2.33 -14.28 9.54
N LEU A 178 1.05 -13.95 9.35
CA LEU A 178 0.36 -12.79 9.94
C LEU A 178 -0.23 -13.19 11.32
N SER A 179 0.59 -13.66 12.26
CA SER A 179 0.14 -13.93 13.63
C SER A 179 0.60 -12.82 14.58
N PRO A 180 -0.23 -12.34 15.54
CA PRO A 180 -1.49 -12.89 16.06
C PRO A 180 -2.78 -12.27 15.48
N GLU A 181 -2.75 -11.78 14.25
CA GLU A 181 -3.85 -11.05 13.63
C GLU A 181 -5.13 -11.90 13.48
N GLU A 182 -6.28 -11.35 13.89
CA GLU A 182 -7.59 -11.97 13.70
C GLU A 182 -8.41 -11.23 12.63
N HIS A 183 -8.22 -9.92 12.51
CA HIS A 183 -8.89 -9.07 11.55
C HIS A 183 -7.89 -8.51 10.55
N LEU A 184 -8.03 -8.93 9.29
CA LEU A 184 -7.16 -8.54 8.19
C LEU A 184 -7.95 -7.70 7.18
N LEU A 185 -7.59 -6.43 7.02
CA LEU A 185 -8.04 -5.61 5.90
C LEU A 185 -7.01 -5.72 4.78
N VAL A 186 -7.36 -6.37 3.68
CA VAL A 186 -6.57 -6.33 2.45
C VAL A 186 -7.01 -5.13 1.62
N PHE A 187 -6.05 -4.33 1.14
CA PHE A 187 -6.31 -3.23 0.21
C PHE A 187 -5.21 -3.12 -0.84
N GLN A 188 -5.62 -2.95 -2.11
CA GLN A 188 -4.73 -2.83 -3.26
C GLN A 188 -4.45 -1.35 -3.61
N PRO A 189 -3.43 -1.06 -4.45
CA PRO A 189 -3.02 0.31 -4.76
C PRO A 189 -4.12 1.23 -5.34
N ASP A 190 -5.17 0.65 -5.89
CA ASP A 190 -6.31 1.34 -6.50
C ASP A 190 -7.52 1.49 -5.55
N SER A 191 -7.38 1.17 -4.26
CA SER A 191 -8.47 1.17 -3.28
C SER A 191 -8.24 2.15 -2.12
N ILE A 192 -9.25 2.97 -1.80
CA ILE A 192 -9.22 3.93 -0.68
C ILE A 192 -10.55 3.98 0.10
N PHE A 193 -10.50 4.39 1.36
CA PHE A 193 -11.68 4.72 2.16
C PHE A 193 -12.11 6.18 1.99
N CYS A 194 -13.41 6.43 2.10
CA CYS A 194 -13.95 7.79 2.09
C CYS A 194 -13.79 8.41 3.49
N THR A 195 -13.14 9.57 3.58
CA THR A 195 -12.92 10.31 4.85
C THR A 195 -14.21 10.76 5.54
N LYS A 196 -15.32 10.86 4.79
CA LYS A 196 -16.64 11.25 5.30
C LYS A 196 -17.60 10.07 5.46
N ALA A 197 -17.11 8.83 5.43
CA ALA A 197 -17.97 7.68 5.71
C ALA A 197 -18.60 7.84 7.12
N PRO A 198 -19.91 7.59 7.28
CA PRO A 198 -20.58 7.70 8.59
C PRO A 198 -20.24 6.54 9.52
N THR A 199 -19.47 5.56 9.02
CA THR A 199 -19.04 4.35 9.70
C THR A 199 -17.54 4.18 9.60
N THR A 200 -17.00 3.34 10.48
CA THR A 200 -15.58 2.98 10.52
C THR A 200 -15.41 1.51 10.21
N LEU A 201 -14.16 1.09 9.94
CA LEU A 201 -13.82 -0.32 9.73
C LEU A 201 -14.27 -1.23 10.89
N ASN A 202 -14.24 -0.72 12.12
CA ASN A 202 -14.68 -1.47 13.31
C ASN A 202 -16.18 -1.82 13.30
N ASN A 203 -17.00 -1.13 12.51
CA ASN A 203 -18.42 -1.47 12.39
C ASN A 203 -18.69 -2.74 11.57
N PHE A 204 -17.63 -3.35 11.02
CA PHE A 204 -17.71 -4.48 10.10
C PHE A 204 -16.97 -5.74 10.58
N ILE A 205 -16.21 -5.67 11.68
CA ILE A 205 -15.38 -6.77 12.20
C ILE A 205 -16.18 -7.98 12.69
N GLN A 206 -17.50 -7.84 12.86
CA GLN A 206 -18.42 -8.95 13.16
C GLN A 206 -18.58 -9.93 11.99
N TYR A 207 -18.26 -9.52 10.77
CA TYR A 207 -18.37 -10.38 9.59
C TYR A 207 -17.05 -11.13 9.36
N ASP A 208 -17.15 -12.39 8.97
CA ASP A 208 -15.98 -13.22 8.68
C ASP A 208 -15.31 -12.86 7.36
N TYR A 209 -16.07 -12.33 6.41
CA TYR A 209 -15.59 -11.89 5.12
C TYR A 209 -16.45 -10.76 4.57
N ILE A 210 -15.81 -9.74 4.01
CA ILE A 210 -16.41 -8.68 3.21
C ILE A 210 -15.51 -8.46 2.01
N GLY A 211 -16.09 -8.40 0.82
CA GLY A 211 -15.37 -8.09 -0.42
C GLY A 211 -16.33 -7.57 -1.49
N ALA A 212 -15.79 -7.06 -2.59
CA ALA A 212 -16.60 -6.54 -3.69
C ALA A 212 -17.12 -7.70 -4.56
N PRO A 213 -18.43 -7.84 -4.81
CA PRO A 213 -18.90 -8.90 -5.70
C PRO A 213 -18.44 -8.64 -7.14
N TRP A 214 -18.15 -9.69 -7.93
CA TRP A 214 -17.82 -9.51 -9.35
C TRP A 214 -18.96 -8.92 -10.17
N SER A 215 -20.19 -9.22 -9.76
CA SER A 215 -21.41 -8.72 -10.38
C SER A 215 -22.54 -8.61 -9.35
N THR A 216 -23.60 -7.89 -9.69
CA THR A 216 -24.81 -7.77 -8.86
C THR A 216 -25.53 -9.09 -8.60
N TYR A 217 -25.17 -10.16 -9.31
CA TYR A 217 -25.80 -11.48 -9.22
C TYR A 217 -24.82 -12.57 -8.75
N SER A 218 -23.59 -12.21 -8.39
CA SER A 218 -22.60 -13.18 -7.92
C SER A 218 -23.00 -13.71 -6.56
N THR A 219 -23.34 -15.01 -6.49
CA THR A 219 -23.72 -15.70 -5.25
C THR A 219 -22.51 -15.97 -4.35
N TYR A 220 -21.35 -16.20 -4.95
CA TYR A 220 -20.10 -16.54 -4.25
C TYR A 220 -18.93 -15.77 -4.89
N GLY A 221 -17.93 -15.46 -4.07
CA GLY A 221 -16.69 -14.82 -4.53
C GLY A 221 -16.82 -13.33 -4.87
N GLY A 222 -15.68 -12.72 -5.14
CA GLY A 222 -15.59 -11.29 -5.40
C GLY A 222 -14.15 -10.85 -5.71
N ASN A 223 -13.98 -9.57 -6.03
CA ASN A 223 -12.66 -8.95 -6.10
C ASN A 223 -12.16 -8.69 -4.66
N GLY A 224 -11.05 -9.31 -4.29
CA GLY A 224 -10.43 -9.15 -2.97
C GLY A 224 -9.56 -7.91 -2.81
N GLY A 225 -9.45 -7.07 -3.85
CA GLY A 225 -8.65 -5.84 -3.87
C GLY A 225 -9.02 -4.80 -2.80
N LEU A 226 -10.22 -4.90 -2.22
CA LEU A 226 -10.55 -4.30 -0.93
C LEU A 226 -11.44 -5.27 -0.16
N SER A 227 -10.88 -5.96 0.83
CA SER A 227 -11.58 -7.00 1.57
C SER A 227 -11.24 -7.01 3.06
N LEU A 228 -12.24 -7.28 3.89
CA LEU A 228 -12.07 -7.56 5.32
C LEU A 228 -12.19 -9.06 5.53
N ARG A 229 -11.21 -9.67 6.19
CA ARG A 229 -11.08 -11.11 6.35
C ARG A 229 -10.86 -11.44 7.82
N ARG A 230 -11.64 -12.37 8.36
CA ARG A 230 -11.35 -13.01 9.65
C ARG A 230 -10.36 -14.15 9.42
N VAL A 231 -9.15 -13.98 9.95
CA VAL A 231 -8.00 -14.89 9.71
C VAL A 231 -8.34 -16.32 10.12
N SER A 232 -8.93 -16.51 11.30
CA SER A 232 -9.35 -17.83 11.78
C SER A 232 -10.36 -18.54 10.86
N SER A 233 -11.32 -17.80 10.30
CA SER A 233 -12.31 -18.36 9.37
C SER A 233 -11.71 -18.71 8.01
N ILE A 234 -10.80 -17.87 7.49
CA ILE A 234 -10.08 -18.16 6.24
C ILE A 234 -9.19 -19.40 6.41
N LEU A 235 -8.39 -19.47 7.48
CA LEU A 235 -7.54 -20.62 7.76
C LEU A 235 -8.35 -21.92 7.85
N ARG A 236 -9.47 -21.89 8.58
CA ARG A 236 -10.38 -23.05 8.68
C ARG A 236 -10.86 -23.56 7.31
N LEU A 237 -11.05 -22.66 6.34
CA LEU A 237 -11.44 -23.02 4.97
C LEU A 237 -10.24 -23.57 4.19
N LEU A 238 -9.12 -22.85 4.17
CA LEU A 238 -7.91 -23.22 3.40
C LEU A 238 -7.21 -24.49 3.90
N GLU A 239 -7.49 -24.91 5.13
CA GLU A 239 -7.03 -26.21 5.66
C GLU A 239 -7.89 -27.39 5.21
N LYS A 240 -9.14 -27.14 4.79
CA LYS A 240 -10.08 -28.16 4.29
C LYS A 240 -10.15 -28.19 2.78
N GLU A 241 -10.03 -27.04 2.16
CA GLU A 241 -10.23 -26.82 0.74
C GLU A 241 -8.98 -26.21 0.10
N ARG A 242 -8.73 -26.57 -1.16
CA ARG A 242 -7.62 -26.07 -1.95
C ARG A 242 -8.17 -25.48 -3.23
N ARG A 243 -7.85 -24.21 -3.47
CA ARG A 243 -8.07 -23.57 -4.77
C ARG A 243 -7.31 -24.35 -5.86
N LYS A 244 -7.95 -24.60 -6.99
CA LYS A 244 -7.27 -25.12 -8.19
C LYS A 244 -6.58 -23.96 -8.91
N SER A 245 -5.39 -24.20 -9.45
CA SER A 245 -4.72 -23.17 -10.26
C SER A 245 -5.57 -22.78 -11.46
N GLY A 246 -5.72 -21.46 -11.68
CA GLY A 246 -6.54 -20.89 -12.74
C GLY A 246 -8.05 -20.87 -12.49
N ASP A 247 -8.50 -21.09 -11.25
CA ASP A 247 -9.93 -21.06 -10.92
C ASP A 247 -10.50 -19.63 -10.92
N GLY A 248 -11.25 -19.24 -11.95
CA GLY A 248 -11.79 -17.87 -12.04
C GLY A 248 -12.81 -17.51 -10.95
N ALA A 249 -13.37 -18.50 -10.24
CA ALA A 249 -14.48 -18.29 -9.30
C ALA A 249 -14.06 -18.17 -7.84
N PHE A 250 -12.76 -18.11 -7.53
CA PHE A 250 -12.24 -17.91 -6.17
C PHE A 250 -11.10 -16.89 -6.14
N GLU A 251 -11.44 -15.68 -6.60
CA GLU A 251 -10.68 -14.43 -6.48
C GLU A 251 -10.22 -14.15 -5.04
N ASP A 252 -9.07 -14.68 -4.61
CA ASP A 252 -8.45 -14.47 -3.29
C ASP A 252 -9.06 -15.17 -2.06
#